data_AF-A0AAD5RCP9-F1
#
_entry.id   AF-A0AAD5RCP9-F1
#
_cell.length_a   1.000
_cell.length_b   1.000
_cell.length_c   1.000
_cell.angle_alpha   90.00
_cell.angle_beta   90.00
_cell.angle_gamma   90.00
#
_symmetry.space_group_name_H-M   'P 1'
#
loop_
_entity.id
_entity.type
_entity.pdbx_description
1 polymer ?
#
loop_
_entity_poly.entity_id
_entity_poly.type
_entity_poly.pdbx_seq_one_letter_code
_entity_poly.pdbx_strand_id
1 'polypeptide(L)'
;MDFGVLCESFETSVPWDKTAARDEIIACGGSISHYHDIDKLRKQWMLITQGVVGITLLKAIKVELDPANIFANANLVDIIGSPHSKL
;
A
#
# COMPACT_ATOMS: atom_id res chain seq x y z
N MET A 1 -19.14 -23.58 3.54
CA MET A 1 -18.89 -22.14 3.72
C MET A 1 -18.24 -21.69 2.43
N ASP A 2 -19.04 -21.11 1.53
CA ASP A 2 -18.52 -20.53 0.30
C ASP A 2 -17.86 -19.21 0.65
N PHE A 3 -16.53 -19.21 0.75
CA PHE A 3 -15.75 -17.97 0.72
C PHE A 3 -15.76 -17.48 -0.73
N GLY A 4 -16.87 -16.86 -1.13
CA GLY A 4 -16.93 -16.13 -2.39
C GLY A 4 -15.89 -15.01 -2.31
N VAL A 5 -14.75 -15.19 -2.97
CA VAL A 5 -13.77 -14.12 -3.19
C VAL A 5 -14.40 -13.13 -4.17
N LEU A 6 -15.23 -12.23 -3.64
CA LEU A 6 -15.85 -11.11 -4.36
C LEU A 6 -14.83 -9.99 -4.66
N CYS A 7 -13.53 -10.28 -4.67
CA CYS A 7 -12.48 -9.26 -4.72
C CYS A 7 -11.96 -8.95 -6.12
N GLU A 8 -12.28 -9.75 -7.15
CA GLU A 8 -11.49 -9.67 -8.40
C GLU A 8 -12.00 -8.67 -9.44
N SER A 9 -13.27 -8.25 -9.43
CA SER A 9 -13.85 -7.52 -10.59
C SER A 9 -13.96 -6.00 -10.45
N PHE A 10 -13.60 -5.39 -9.31
CA PHE A 10 -13.88 -3.97 -9.09
C PHE A 10 -12.70 -3.02 -9.38
N GLU A 11 -11.46 -3.52 -9.48
CA GLU A 11 -10.29 -2.64 -9.47
C GLU A 11 -10.14 -1.70 -10.68
N THR A 12 -10.76 -2.00 -11.83
CA THR A 12 -10.59 -1.22 -13.07
C THR A 12 -11.83 -0.45 -13.51
N SER A 13 -12.99 -0.70 -12.89
CA SER A 13 -14.28 -0.12 -13.31
C SER A 13 -14.67 1.14 -12.54
N VAL A 14 -13.94 1.47 -11.47
CA VAL A 14 -14.29 2.58 -10.57
C VAL A 14 -13.12 3.54 -10.46
N PRO A 15 -13.36 4.86 -10.59
CA PRO A 15 -12.32 5.85 -10.42
C PRO A 15 -11.59 5.63 -9.09
N TRP A 16 -10.27 5.54 -9.17
CA TRP A 16 -9.35 5.28 -8.05
C TRP A 16 -9.35 6.40 -6.99
N ASP A 17 -10.02 7.53 -7.25
CA ASP A 17 -10.27 8.57 -6.25
C ASP A 17 -11.29 8.15 -5.17
N LYS A 18 -12.01 7.02 -5.39
CA LYS A 18 -13.03 6.52 -4.50
C LYS A 18 -12.44 5.59 -3.45
N THR A 19 -11.90 6.19 -2.39
CA THR A 19 -11.40 5.50 -1.19
C THR A 19 -12.43 4.52 -0.59
N ALA A 20 -13.71 4.89 -0.62
CA ALA A 20 -14.79 4.15 0.04
C ALA A 20 -14.93 2.68 -0.38
N ALA A 21 -14.75 2.36 -1.67
CA ALA A 21 -14.85 0.97 -2.11
C ALA A 21 -13.67 0.13 -1.64
N ARG A 22 -12.47 0.73 -1.58
CA ARG A 22 -11.30 0.05 -1.03
C ARG A 22 -11.42 -0.14 0.48
N ASP A 23 -11.94 0.87 1.17
CA ASP A 23 -12.22 0.80 2.61
C ASP A 23 -13.17 -0.37 2.90
N GLU A 24 -14.24 -0.53 2.12
CA GLU A 24 -15.21 -1.62 2.30
C GLU A 24 -14.59 -3.00 2.02
N ILE A 25 -13.78 -3.13 0.96
CA ILE A 25 -13.07 -4.39 0.67
C ILE A 25 -12.21 -4.79 1.88
N ILE A 26 -11.46 -3.86 2.46
CA ILE A 26 -10.58 -4.14 3.61
C ILE A 26 -11.41 -4.41 4.87
N ALA A 27 -12.51 -3.67 5.08
CA ALA A 27 -13.43 -3.89 6.20
C ALA A 27 -14.09 -5.29 6.15
N CYS A 28 -14.36 -5.80 4.95
CA CYS A 28 -14.84 -7.16 4.71
C CYS A 28 -13.74 -8.24 4.77
N GLY A 29 -12.49 -7.89 5.07
CA GLY A 29 -11.36 -8.82 5.16
C GLY A 29 -10.68 -9.14 3.83
N GLY A 30 -10.96 -8.38 2.77
CA GLY A 30 -10.25 -8.47 1.49
C GLY A 30 -8.85 -7.86 1.52
N SER A 31 -8.02 -8.18 0.52
CA SER A 31 -6.68 -7.63 0.38
C SER A 31 -6.67 -6.24 -0.27
N ILE A 32 -5.59 -5.47 -0.08
CA ILE A 32 -5.41 -4.17 -0.78
C ILE A 32 -5.22 -4.35 -2.28
N SER A 33 -4.57 -5.43 -2.69
CA SER A 33 -4.37 -5.79 -4.08
C SER A 33 -4.14 -7.29 -4.19
N HIS A 34 -4.48 -7.86 -5.34
CA HIS A 34 -4.12 -9.24 -5.67
C HIS A 34 -2.81 -9.31 -6.48
N TYR A 35 -2.70 -8.53 -7.56
CA TYR A 35 -1.55 -8.56 -8.48
C TYR A 35 -1.17 -7.19 -9.06
N HIS A 36 -1.84 -6.10 -8.65
CA HIS A 36 -1.58 -4.75 -9.14
C HIS A 36 -0.68 -3.92 -8.21
N ASP A 37 -0.08 -4.57 -7.22
CA ASP A 37 0.75 -3.95 -6.19
C ASP A 37 0.08 -2.78 -5.46
N ILE A 38 0.86 -2.07 -4.65
CA ILE A 38 0.40 -0.95 -3.83
C ILE A 38 0.71 0.39 -4.50
N ASP A 39 1.96 0.56 -4.92
CA ASP A 39 2.51 1.82 -5.42
C ASP A 39 2.18 3.02 -4.53
N LYS A 40 2.20 4.24 -5.09
CA LYS A 40 1.76 5.45 -4.38
C LYS A 40 0.26 5.42 -4.11
N LEU A 41 -0.53 4.87 -5.03
CA LEU A 41 -1.98 4.95 -5.03
C LEU A 41 -2.62 4.27 -3.82
N ARG A 42 -2.10 3.11 -3.42
CA ARG A 42 -2.69 2.31 -2.33
C ARG A 42 -1.89 2.37 -1.03
N LYS A 43 -0.83 3.19 -0.97
CA LYS A 43 0.09 3.31 0.17
C LYS A 43 -0.62 3.62 1.48
N GLN A 44 -1.69 4.42 1.45
CA GLN A 44 -2.43 4.86 2.64
C GLN A 44 -3.03 3.70 3.46
N TRP A 45 -3.36 2.57 2.82
CA TRP A 45 -3.90 1.39 3.50
C TRP A 45 -2.82 0.43 4.01
N MET A 46 -1.55 0.67 3.72
CA MET A 46 -0.48 -0.25 4.14
C MET A 46 -0.36 -0.36 5.66
N LEU A 47 -0.61 0.71 6.41
CA LEU A 47 -0.52 0.67 7.87
C LEU A 47 -1.52 -0.32 8.49
N ILE A 48 -2.76 -0.34 7.98
CA ILE A 48 -3.82 -1.20 8.51
C ILE A 48 -3.68 -2.66 8.08
N THR A 49 -2.97 -2.94 6.97
CA THR A 49 -2.87 -4.30 6.41
C THR A 49 -1.54 -5.00 6.68
N GLN A 50 -0.45 -4.25 6.78
CA GLN A 50 0.89 -4.79 7.11
C GLN A 50 1.26 -4.55 8.58
N GLY A 51 0.57 -3.64 9.25
CA GLY A 51 0.84 -3.25 10.63
C GLY A 51 2.13 -2.45 10.79
N VAL A 52 2.30 -1.87 11.98
CA VAL A 52 3.43 -0.99 12.31
C VAL A 52 4.78 -1.72 12.17
N VAL A 53 4.84 -3.00 12.59
CA VAL A 53 6.07 -3.80 12.54
C VAL A 53 6.48 -4.08 11.09
N GLY A 54 5.55 -4.50 10.22
CA GLY A 54 5.82 -4.75 8.81
C GLY A 54 6.32 -3.50 8.09
N ILE A 55 5.68 -2.36 8.34
CA ILE A 55 6.12 -1.06 7.77
C ILE A 55 7.51 -0.67 8.27
N THR A 56 7.80 -0.88 9.55
CA THR A 56 9.12 -0.56 10.11
C THR A 56 10.21 -1.45 9.53
N LEU A 57 9.91 -2.74 9.32
CA LEU A 57 10.83 -3.68 8.66
C LEU A 57 11.12 -3.26 7.22
N LEU A 58 10.09 -2.92 6.43
CA LEU A 58 10.27 -2.45 5.06
C LEU A 58 11.12 -1.17 4.99
N LYS A 59 10.92 -0.24 5.92
CA LYS A 59 11.74 0.97 6.05
C LYS A 59 13.20 0.63 6.38
N ALA A 60 13.43 -0.28 7.32
CA ALA A 60 14.79 -0.70 7.69
C ALA A 60 15.51 -1.35 6.50
N ILE A 61 14.85 -2.25 5.76
CA ILE A 61 15.39 -2.86 4.55
C ILE A 61 15.73 -1.79 3.51
N LYS A 62 14.84 -0.83 3.27
CA LYS A 62 15.06 0.24 2.30
C LYS A 62 16.26 1.13 2.68
N VAL A 63 16.41 1.46 3.96
CA VAL A 63 17.56 2.26 4.46
C VAL A 63 18.87 1.49 4.30
N GLU A 64 18.87 0.19 4.59
CA GLU A 64 20.07 -0.64 4.47
C GLU A 64 20.51 -0.80 3.01
N LEU A 65 19.56 -1.06 2.10
CA LEU A 65 19.88 -1.32 0.69
C LEU A 65 20.10 -0.05 -0.13
N ASP A 66 19.46 1.06 0.24
CA ASP A 66 19.51 2.32 -0.50
C ASP A 66 19.51 3.54 0.44
N PRO A 67 20.59 3.74 1.22
CA PRO A 67 20.68 4.81 2.22
C PRO A 67 20.69 6.21 1.61
N ALA A 68 21.19 6.35 0.37
CA ALA A 68 21.15 7.60 -0.39
C ALA A 68 19.80 7.84 -1.08
N ASN A 69 18.86 6.89 -0.97
CA ASN A 69 17.55 6.91 -1.63
C ASN A 69 17.66 7.23 -3.13
N ILE A 70 18.51 6.51 -3.86
CA ILE A 70 18.65 6.64 -5.32
C ILE A 70 17.37 6.15 -6.02
N PHE A 71 16.77 5.06 -5.54
CA PHE A 71 15.50 4.51 -6.04
C PHE A 71 14.30 5.18 -5.34
N ALA A 72 14.10 6.48 -5.58
CA ALA A 72 13.19 7.36 -4.84
C ALA A 72 11.78 7.52 -5.44
N ASN A 73 11.14 6.46 -5.93
CA ASN A 73 9.79 6.59 -6.52
C ASN A 73 8.67 6.86 -5.48
N ALA A 74 8.98 6.76 -4.18
CA ALA A 74 8.08 6.98 -3.03
C ALA A 74 6.85 6.06 -2.97
N ASN A 75 6.91 4.87 -3.58
CA ASN A 75 5.80 3.91 -3.62
C ASN A 75 5.41 3.37 -2.22
N LEU A 76 6.13 2.37 -1.70
CA LEU A 76 5.69 1.61 -0.51
C LEU A 76 5.93 2.34 0.82
N VAL A 77 7.14 2.85 1.03
CA VAL A 77 7.53 3.47 2.30
C VAL A 77 8.35 4.72 2.06
N ASP A 78 8.17 5.71 2.92
CA ASP A 78 9.02 6.89 2.97
C ASP A 78 10.16 6.68 3.97
N ILE A 79 11.35 7.13 3.60
CA ILE A 79 12.51 7.19 4.49
C ILE A 79 12.55 8.58 5.13
N ILE A 80 12.75 8.62 6.45
CA ILE A 80 12.93 9.87 7.20
C ILE A 80 14.21 10.56 6.68
N GLY A 81 14.09 11.80 6.22
CA GLY A 81 15.19 12.60 5.68
C GLY A 81 15.24 12.71 4.16
N SER A 82 14.33 12.05 3.42
CA SER A 82 14.20 12.28 1.98
C SER A 82 13.62 13.68 1.70
N PRO A 83 14.28 14.54 0.89
CA PRO A 83 13.85 15.92 0.64
C PRO A 83 12.48 16.03 -0.06
N HIS A 84 11.92 14.90 -0.53
CA HIS A 84 10.64 14.83 -1.24
C HIS A 84 9.47 14.32 -0.39
N SER A 85 9.63 14.16 0.93
CA SER A 85 8.47 13.88 1.82
C SER A 85 7.65 15.16 2.04
N LYS A 86 6.88 15.57 1.04
CA LYS A 86 5.74 16.48 1.28
C LYS A 86 4.48 15.64 1.34
N LEU A 87 3.85 15.69 2.51
CA LEU A 87 2.43 15.35 2.70
C LEU A 87 1.59 16.12 1.69
#